data_AF-A0A4Q3N780-F1
#
_entry.id   AF-A0A4Q3N780-F1
#
_cell.length_a   1.000
_cell.length_b   1.000
_cell.length_c   1.000
_cell.angle_alpha   90.00
_cell.angle_beta   90.00
_cell.angle_gamma   90.00
#
_symmetry.space_group_name_H-M   'P 1'
#
loop_
_entity.id
_entity.type
_entity.pdbx_description
1 polymer ?
#
loop_
_entity_poly.entity_id
_entity_poly.type
_entity_poly.pdbx_seq_one_letter_code
_entity_poly.pdbx_strand_id
1 'polypeptide(L)'
;TTSAAQLSVPTGQPGAGPSQAGLSPPGGQRPAQRRSVGVQYATEGSVFVGGAVVQWLRDGLHAIQGSGEVQALAESVPDSGGVMMVPAFTGLGAPYWKPEARGTITGLTRGTTVAHIARAALESIAYQSAALLLAMSRDAVAAGGSPVAELRVDGGACVNDLLMQFQADLLGIPVVRPAVTETTALGAAYLAGLSAGVFSGTAELSLLWRAERRFVPTLDRTRAEGLMQQWEHAVRQATLA
;
A
#
# COMPACT_ATOMS: atom_id res chain seq x y z
N THR A 1 -3.34 -8.18 9.11
CA THR A 1 -3.95 -7.10 8.30
C THR A 1 -3.46 -7.22 6.88
N THR A 2 -4.39 -7.30 5.93
CA THR A 2 -4.15 -7.23 4.47
C THR A 2 -3.58 -5.86 4.13
N SER A 3 -2.59 -5.80 3.24
CA SER A 3 -2.15 -4.54 2.62
C SER A 3 -2.91 -4.39 1.30
N ALA A 4 -3.50 -3.23 1.04
CA ALA A 4 -4.21 -2.94 -0.21
C ALA A 4 -3.58 -1.72 -0.88
N ALA A 5 -3.40 -1.80 -2.19
CA ALA A 5 -3.01 -0.67 -3.01
C ALA A 5 -4.24 -0.22 -3.83
N GLN A 6 -4.52 1.07 -3.85
CA GLN A 6 -5.62 1.66 -4.61
C GLN A 6 -5.09 2.69 -5.59
N LEU A 7 -5.50 2.59 -6.86
CA LEU A 7 -5.31 3.62 -7.86
C LEU A 7 -6.65 4.25 -8.21
N SER A 8 -6.74 5.57 -8.06
CA SER A 8 -7.92 6.31 -8.47
C SER A 8 -7.97 6.38 -9.99
N VAL A 9 -9.11 6.00 -10.58
CA VAL A 9 -9.34 6.14 -12.02
C VAL A 9 -10.03 7.48 -12.26
N PRO A 10 -9.50 8.37 -13.12
CA PRO A 10 -10.21 9.59 -13.46
C PRO A 10 -11.55 9.25 -14.11
N THR A 11 -12.68 9.61 -13.49
CA THR A 11 -13.97 9.52 -14.16
C THR A 11 -14.04 10.62 -15.24
N GLY A 12 -14.21 10.23 -16.50
CA GLY A 12 -14.63 11.16 -17.54
C GLY A 12 -15.91 11.88 -17.11
N GLN A 13 -15.99 13.20 -17.32
CA GLN A 13 -17.16 13.98 -16.92
C GLN A 13 -18.45 13.37 -17.48
N PRO A 14 -19.50 13.14 -16.68
CA PRO A 14 -20.80 12.83 -17.22
C PRO A 14 -21.30 14.04 -18.01
N GLY A 15 -21.64 13.82 -19.28
CA GLY A 15 -22.09 14.87 -20.20
C GLY A 15 -23.26 15.66 -19.63
N ALA A 16 -23.16 16.99 -19.72
CA ALA A 16 -24.21 17.91 -19.31
C ALA A 16 -25.47 17.71 -20.19
N GLY A 17 -26.52 17.13 -19.62
CA GLY A 17 -27.87 17.18 -20.18
C GLY A 17 -28.53 18.55 -19.95
N PRO A 18 -29.49 18.97 -20.78
CA PRO A 18 -29.89 20.36 -20.91
C PRO A 18 -30.67 20.88 -19.69
N SER A 19 -30.40 22.14 -19.36
CA SER A 19 -31.08 22.96 -18.37
C SER A 19 -32.59 23.08 -18.66
N GLN A 20 -33.44 22.61 -17.75
CA GLN A 20 -34.82 23.07 -17.67
C GLN A 20 -34.98 24.07 -16.52
N ALA A 21 -35.30 25.31 -16.89
CA ALA A 21 -35.69 26.37 -16.00
C ALA A 21 -37.12 26.11 -15.47
N GLY A 22 -37.28 26.16 -14.15
CA GLY A 22 -38.59 26.08 -13.47
C GLY A 22 -38.58 26.96 -12.22
N LEU A 23 -39.56 27.85 -12.12
CA LEU A 23 -39.73 28.90 -11.11
C LEU A 23 -39.81 28.36 -9.67
N SER A 24 -39.27 29.11 -8.70
CA SER A 24 -39.41 28.84 -7.25
C SER A 24 -40.41 29.81 -6.58
N PRO A 25 -41.28 29.35 -5.65
CA PRO A 25 -42.07 30.22 -4.78
C PRO A 25 -41.31 30.54 -3.47
N PRO A 26 -41.70 31.59 -2.71
CA PRO A 26 -41.01 31.99 -1.48
C PRO A 26 -41.62 31.30 -0.25
N GLY A 27 -40.76 30.80 0.65
CA GLY A 27 -41.14 30.32 1.99
C GLY A 27 -41.06 28.80 2.17
N GLY A 28 -39.89 28.31 2.57
CA GLY A 28 -39.67 26.92 2.95
C GLY A 28 -38.21 26.68 3.31
N GLN A 29 -37.96 25.98 4.42
CA GLN A 29 -36.63 25.60 4.90
C GLN A 29 -35.75 25.11 3.73
N ARG A 30 -34.52 25.61 3.63
CA ARG A 30 -33.59 25.18 2.57
C ARG A 30 -33.46 23.65 2.66
N PRO A 31 -33.92 22.89 1.66
CA PRO A 31 -33.61 21.48 1.63
C PRO A 31 -32.09 21.37 1.59
N ALA A 32 -31.50 20.57 2.49
CA ALA A 32 -30.10 20.20 2.37
C ALA A 32 -29.92 19.70 0.94
N GLN A 33 -29.24 20.48 0.10
CA GLN A 33 -28.95 20.11 -1.27
C GLN A 33 -28.18 18.80 -1.19
N ARG A 34 -28.86 17.68 -1.46
CA ARG A 34 -28.21 16.41 -1.77
C ARG A 34 -27.40 16.67 -3.02
N ARG A 35 -26.15 17.09 -2.86
CA ARG A 35 -25.16 17.10 -3.93
C ARG A 35 -25.14 15.68 -4.46
N SER A 36 -25.52 15.50 -5.72
CA SER A 36 -25.29 14.25 -6.43
C SER A 36 -23.78 14.11 -6.61
N VAL A 37 -23.11 13.52 -5.62
CA VAL A 37 -21.73 13.11 -5.77
C VAL A 37 -21.75 11.95 -6.74
N GLY A 38 -21.26 12.15 -7.96
CA GLY A 38 -21.13 11.08 -8.94
C GLY A 38 -20.30 9.95 -8.35
N VAL A 39 -20.72 8.70 -8.60
CA VAL A 39 -19.99 7.51 -8.14
C VAL A 39 -18.55 7.58 -8.62
N GLN A 40 -17.61 7.38 -7.70
CA GLN A 40 -16.17 7.32 -7.97
C GLN A 40 -15.73 5.86 -8.03
N TYR A 41 -14.78 5.55 -8.92
CA TYR A 41 -14.24 4.22 -9.09
C TYR A 41 -12.73 4.20 -8.82
N ALA A 42 -12.23 3.08 -8.33
CA ALA A 42 -10.82 2.83 -8.13
C ALA A 42 -10.47 1.41 -8.57
N THR A 43 -9.23 1.22 -9.02
CA THR A 43 -8.64 -0.10 -9.20
C THR A 43 -7.98 -0.50 -7.89
N GLU A 44 -8.28 -1.70 -7.41
CA GLU A 44 -7.72 -2.24 -6.17
C GLU A 44 -6.85 -3.46 -6.45
N GLY A 45 -5.70 -3.49 -5.80
CA GLY A 45 -4.87 -4.65 -5.67
C GLY A 45 -4.74 -5.04 -4.21
N SER A 46 -4.85 -6.33 -3.90
CA SER A 46 -4.75 -6.85 -2.54
C SER A 46 -3.51 -7.73 -2.35
N VAL A 47 -2.70 -7.39 -1.35
CA VAL A 47 -1.61 -8.24 -0.80
C VAL A 47 -2.07 -8.79 0.54
N PHE A 48 -2.34 -10.09 0.59
CA PHE A 48 -2.93 -10.73 1.77
C PHE A 48 -2.04 -10.72 3.01
N VAL A 49 -0.71 -10.69 2.83
CA VAL A 49 0.25 -10.90 3.93
C VAL A 49 1.22 -9.71 4.03
N GLY A 50 0.74 -8.62 4.62
CA GLY A 50 1.56 -7.46 5.01
C GLY A 50 1.96 -7.51 6.49
N GLY A 51 1.14 -6.94 7.37
CA GLY A 51 1.39 -6.96 8.83
C GLY A 51 1.43 -8.37 9.43
N ALA A 52 0.81 -9.35 8.76
CA ALA A 52 0.86 -10.75 9.16
C ALA A 52 2.29 -11.35 9.07
N VAL A 53 3.18 -10.78 8.25
CA VAL A 53 4.60 -11.20 8.21
C VAL A 53 5.29 -10.90 9.54
N VAL A 54 5.15 -9.67 10.03
CA VAL A 54 5.74 -9.26 11.31
C VAL A 54 5.08 -10.00 12.47
N GLN A 55 3.77 -10.25 12.38
CA GLN A 55 3.08 -11.08 13.36
C GLN A 55 3.61 -12.51 13.37
N TRP A 56 3.86 -13.12 12.21
CA TRP A 56 4.42 -14.47 12.13
C TRP A 56 5.84 -14.53 12.72
N LEU A 57 6.67 -13.50 12.53
CA LEU A 57 7.98 -13.42 13.20
C LEU A 57 7.85 -13.44 14.73
N ARG A 58 6.82 -12.77 15.28
CA ARG A 58 6.56 -12.69 16.71
C ARG A 58 5.94 -13.97 17.27
N ASP A 59 4.80 -14.38 16.73
CA ASP A 59 3.96 -15.45 17.29
C ASP A 59 4.35 -16.84 16.78
N GLY A 60 4.87 -16.93 15.56
CA GLY A 60 5.24 -18.19 14.92
C GLY A 60 6.71 -18.53 15.16
N LEU A 61 7.60 -17.67 14.67
CA LEU A 61 9.05 -17.89 14.75
C LEU A 61 9.65 -17.51 16.11
N HIS A 62 8.93 -16.73 16.92
CA HIS A 62 9.42 -16.19 18.20
C HIS A 62 10.74 -15.42 18.07
N ALA A 63 10.96 -14.78 16.92
CA ALA A 63 12.16 -13.99 16.60
C ALA A 63 12.18 -12.62 17.29
N ILE A 64 11.00 -12.11 17.66
CA ILE A 64 10.79 -10.81 18.32
C ILE A 64 9.68 -10.98 19.37
N GLN A 65 9.69 -10.16 20.43
CA GLN A 65 8.65 -10.17 21.46
C GLN A 65 7.51 -9.20 21.11
N GLY A 66 7.86 -8.04 20.54
CA GLY A 66 6.93 -7.03 20.09
C GLY A 66 7.10 -6.69 18.61
N SER A 67 6.01 -6.36 17.92
CA SER A 67 6.06 -5.99 16.49
C SER A 67 6.92 -4.73 16.23
N GLY A 68 7.10 -3.86 17.23
CA GLY A 68 7.97 -2.69 17.13
C GLY A 68 9.47 -3.01 17.12
N GLU A 69 9.88 -4.21 17.53
CA GLU A 69 11.29 -4.61 17.59
C GLU A 69 11.85 -5.00 16.22
N VAL A 70 10.98 -5.33 15.26
CA VAL A 70 11.39 -5.85 13.94
C VAL A 70 12.31 -4.90 13.19
N GLN A 71 12.09 -3.58 13.32
CA GLN A 71 12.92 -2.59 12.64
C GLN A 71 14.34 -2.60 13.19
N ALA A 72 14.51 -2.46 14.50
CA ALA A 72 15.81 -2.45 15.15
C ALA A 72 16.58 -3.75 14.92
N LEU A 73 15.89 -4.90 14.95
CA LEU A 73 16.49 -6.19 14.66
C LEU A 73 16.97 -6.27 13.20
N ALA A 74 16.12 -5.86 12.25
CA ALA A 74 16.51 -5.84 10.84
C ALA A 74 17.67 -4.87 10.59
N GLU A 75 17.68 -3.70 11.24
CA GLU A 75 18.73 -2.68 11.14
C GLU A 75 20.08 -3.09 11.74
N SER A 76 20.13 -4.15 12.53
CA SER A 76 21.39 -4.72 13.02
C SER A 76 22.24 -5.38 11.93
N VAL A 77 21.69 -5.60 10.73
CA VAL A 77 22.40 -6.10 9.55
C VAL A 77 22.27 -5.11 8.39
N PRO A 78 23.31 -4.99 7.53
CA PRO A 78 23.28 -4.02 6.43
C PRO A 78 22.25 -4.37 5.35
N ASP A 79 21.96 -5.66 5.16
CA ASP A 79 21.00 -6.18 4.19
C ASP A 79 20.47 -7.56 4.62
N SER A 80 19.63 -8.19 3.79
CA SER A 80 19.08 -9.52 4.04
C SER A 80 20.09 -10.66 3.84
N GLY A 81 21.35 -10.37 3.45
CA GLY A 81 22.39 -11.38 3.27
C GLY A 81 22.08 -12.40 2.17
N GLY A 82 21.28 -11.99 1.16
CA GLY A 82 20.78 -12.87 0.11
C GLY A 82 19.58 -13.73 0.51
N VAL A 83 19.08 -13.60 1.74
CA VAL A 83 17.87 -14.29 2.19
C VAL A 83 16.65 -13.67 1.52
N MET A 84 15.85 -14.51 0.87
CA MET A 84 14.57 -14.10 0.29
C MET A 84 13.44 -14.82 1.01
N MET A 85 12.43 -14.06 1.44
CA MET A 85 11.22 -14.61 2.05
C MET A 85 10.03 -14.34 1.13
N VAL A 86 9.36 -15.38 0.66
CA VAL A 86 8.05 -15.29 -0.01
C VAL A 86 6.97 -15.67 1.01
N PRO A 87 6.23 -14.72 1.59
CA PRO A 87 5.35 -14.97 2.73
C PRO A 87 3.96 -15.46 2.28
N ALA A 88 3.92 -16.49 1.44
CA ALA A 88 2.69 -17.11 0.95
C ALA A 88 2.02 -18.03 2.00
N PHE A 89 1.85 -17.54 3.23
CA PHE A 89 1.27 -18.32 4.34
C PHE A 89 -0.16 -18.80 4.06
N THR A 90 -0.88 -18.08 3.19
CA THR A 90 -2.23 -18.40 2.73
C THR A 90 -2.31 -18.36 1.19
N GLY A 91 -1.21 -18.73 0.52
CA GLY A 91 -1.06 -18.54 -0.92
C GLY A 91 -0.66 -17.11 -1.32
N LEU A 92 -0.43 -16.90 -2.62
CA LEU A 92 -0.15 -15.59 -3.21
C LEU A 92 -1.38 -15.06 -3.94
N GLY A 93 -1.79 -13.84 -3.59
CA GLY A 93 -2.81 -13.06 -4.29
C GLY A 93 -2.26 -12.38 -5.53
N ALA A 94 -2.81 -11.21 -5.86
CA ALA A 94 -2.31 -10.40 -6.97
C ALA A 94 -0.83 -10.02 -6.77
N PRO A 95 -0.03 -9.90 -7.85
CA PRO A 95 -0.37 -10.19 -9.24
C PRO A 95 -0.23 -11.67 -9.65
N TYR A 96 0.16 -12.56 -8.73
CA TYR A 96 0.59 -13.93 -9.06
C TYR A 96 -0.55 -14.95 -9.16
N TRP A 97 -1.58 -14.81 -8.32
CA TRP A 97 -2.75 -15.70 -8.24
C TRP A 97 -2.38 -17.19 -8.11
N LYS A 98 -1.61 -17.50 -7.07
CA LYS A 98 -1.14 -18.85 -6.75
C LYS A 98 -1.63 -19.27 -5.36
N PRO A 99 -2.87 -19.76 -5.22
CA PRO A 99 -3.44 -20.13 -3.92
C PRO A 99 -2.69 -21.32 -3.28
N GLU A 100 -2.07 -22.18 -4.09
CA GLU A 100 -1.30 -23.32 -3.60
C GLU A 100 0.13 -22.99 -3.18
N ALA A 101 0.61 -21.77 -3.45
CA ALA A 101 1.93 -21.35 -2.96
C ALA A 101 1.98 -21.41 -1.42
N ARG A 102 3.17 -21.68 -0.88
CA ARG A 102 3.40 -21.74 0.57
C ARG A 102 4.56 -20.83 0.97
N GLY A 103 4.54 -20.40 2.23
CA GLY A 103 5.60 -19.58 2.81
C GLY A 103 6.97 -20.23 2.58
N THR A 104 7.87 -19.53 1.91
CA THR A 104 9.17 -20.07 1.48
C THR A 104 10.27 -19.10 1.87
N ILE A 105 11.37 -19.61 2.42
CA ILE A 105 12.60 -18.85 2.67
C ILE A 105 13.74 -19.51 1.89
N THR A 106 14.45 -18.75 1.07
CA THR A 106 15.61 -19.21 0.30
C THR A 106 16.84 -18.36 0.60
N GLY A 107 18.02 -18.81 0.14
CA GLY A 107 19.27 -18.05 0.27
C GLY A 107 19.96 -18.14 1.64
N LEU A 108 19.55 -19.08 2.51
CA LEU A 108 20.20 -19.29 3.80
C LEU A 108 21.65 -19.79 3.61
N THR A 109 22.58 -19.20 4.35
CA THR A 109 23.98 -19.65 4.45
C THR A 109 24.36 -19.84 5.92
N ARG A 110 25.57 -20.37 6.20
CA ARG A 110 26.07 -20.52 7.58
C ARG A 110 26.18 -19.20 8.34
N GLY A 111 26.32 -18.06 7.63
CA GLY A 111 26.40 -16.73 8.23
C GLY A 111 25.03 -16.09 8.48
N THR A 112 23.93 -16.70 8.01
CA THR A 112 22.60 -16.15 8.17
C THR A 112 22.17 -16.14 9.63
N THR A 113 21.56 -15.04 10.06
CA THR A 113 21.05 -14.84 11.42
C THR A 113 19.57 -14.50 11.40
N VAL A 114 18.93 -14.51 12.57
CA VAL A 114 17.53 -14.08 12.71
C VAL A 114 17.33 -12.63 12.24
N ALA A 115 18.35 -11.77 12.38
CA ALA A 115 18.31 -10.39 11.87
C ALA A 115 18.16 -10.34 10.34
N HIS A 116 18.87 -11.19 9.61
CA HIS A 116 18.73 -11.31 8.15
C HIS A 116 17.33 -11.81 7.76
N ILE A 117 16.74 -12.73 8.53
CA ILE A 117 15.36 -13.20 8.31
C ILE A 117 14.36 -12.06 8.59
N ALA A 118 14.55 -11.29 9.66
CA ALA A 118 13.72 -10.13 9.96
C ALA A 118 13.83 -9.04 8.88
N ARG A 119 15.03 -8.82 8.34
CA ARG A 119 15.25 -7.94 7.19
C ARG A 119 14.52 -8.45 5.95
N ALA A 120 14.73 -9.71 5.56
CA ALA A 120 14.06 -10.33 4.41
C ALA A 120 12.52 -10.32 4.54
N ALA A 121 12.01 -10.46 5.76
CA ALA A 121 10.60 -10.38 6.07
C ALA A 121 10.04 -8.97 5.80
N LEU A 122 10.71 -7.90 6.24
CA LEU A 122 10.30 -6.53 5.90
C LEU A 122 10.42 -6.27 4.40
N GLU A 123 11.53 -6.65 3.78
CA GLU A 123 11.73 -6.52 2.34
C GLU A 123 10.64 -7.25 1.55
N SER A 124 10.17 -8.42 2.00
CA SER A 124 9.09 -9.17 1.35
C SER A 124 7.76 -8.43 1.29
N ILE A 125 7.45 -7.58 2.28
CA ILE A 125 6.24 -6.75 2.27
C ILE A 125 6.39 -5.69 1.15
N ALA A 126 7.57 -5.09 1.04
CA ALA A 126 7.85 -4.09 0.00
C ALA A 126 7.85 -4.71 -1.39
N TYR A 127 8.45 -5.89 -1.57
CA TYR A 127 8.48 -6.59 -2.84
C TYR A 127 7.08 -6.95 -3.36
N GLN A 128 6.23 -7.53 -2.51
CA GLN A 128 4.84 -7.84 -2.90
C GLN A 128 4.07 -6.59 -3.29
N SER A 129 4.18 -5.53 -2.49
CA SER A 129 3.52 -4.25 -2.74
C SER A 129 4.04 -3.57 -4.01
N ALA A 130 5.35 -3.66 -4.27
CA ALA A 130 5.97 -3.14 -5.49
C ALA A 130 5.52 -3.92 -6.73
N ALA A 131 5.55 -5.26 -6.69
CA ALA A 131 5.11 -6.11 -7.80
C ALA A 131 3.65 -5.82 -8.18
N LEU A 132 2.78 -5.67 -7.17
CA LEU A 132 1.39 -5.31 -7.37
C LEU A 132 1.23 -3.91 -7.96
N LEU A 133 1.84 -2.88 -7.36
CA LEU A 133 1.68 -1.50 -7.80
C LEU A 133 2.25 -1.30 -9.21
N LEU A 134 3.35 -1.96 -9.55
CA LEU A 134 3.92 -1.95 -10.90
C LEU A 134 2.98 -2.62 -11.91
N ALA A 135 2.30 -3.71 -11.54
CA ALA A 135 1.27 -4.31 -12.39
C ALA A 135 0.09 -3.35 -12.61
N MET A 136 -0.44 -2.77 -11.53
CA MET A 136 -1.53 -1.80 -11.62
C MET A 136 -1.15 -0.54 -12.41
N SER A 137 0.10 -0.06 -12.28
CA SER A 137 0.59 1.08 -13.05
C SER A 137 0.68 0.77 -14.55
N ARG A 138 1.04 -0.47 -14.93
CA ARG A 138 1.04 -0.89 -16.33
C ARG A 138 -0.38 -0.92 -16.89
N ASP A 139 -1.33 -1.45 -16.14
CA ASP A 139 -2.74 -1.49 -16.55
C ASP A 139 -3.31 -0.08 -16.72
N ALA A 140 -3.01 0.83 -15.79
CA ALA A 140 -3.42 2.24 -15.89
C ALA A 140 -2.87 2.91 -17.15
N VAL A 141 -1.57 2.72 -17.45
CA VAL A 141 -0.94 3.28 -18.67
C VAL A 141 -1.52 2.65 -19.93
N ALA A 142 -1.74 1.33 -19.96
CA ALA A 142 -2.36 0.64 -21.07
C ALA A 142 -3.80 1.13 -21.36
N ALA A 143 -4.52 1.55 -20.31
CA ALA A 143 -5.83 2.18 -20.42
C ALA A 143 -5.81 3.68 -20.75
N GLY A 144 -4.64 4.26 -21.06
CA GLY A 144 -4.48 5.68 -21.40
C GLY A 144 -4.31 6.63 -20.21
N GLY A 145 -4.12 6.09 -19.01
CA GLY A 145 -3.80 6.83 -17.80
C GLY A 145 -2.33 7.23 -17.69
N SER A 146 -2.01 8.01 -16.65
CA SER A 146 -0.63 8.35 -16.30
C SER A 146 0.01 7.29 -15.40
N PRO A 147 1.34 7.10 -15.46
CA PRO A 147 2.05 6.25 -14.51
C PRO A 147 1.90 6.80 -13.09
N VAL A 148 1.99 5.90 -12.10
CA VAL A 148 1.91 6.28 -10.68
C VAL A 148 3.12 7.16 -10.34
N ALA A 149 2.88 8.34 -9.79
CA ALA A 149 3.92 9.33 -9.49
C ALA A 149 4.30 9.42 -7.99
N GLU A 150 3.43 8.92 -7.11
CA GLU A 150 3.61 8.94 -5.65
C GLU A 150 2.77 7.81 -5.04
N LEU A 151 3.30 7.16 -4.00
CA LEU A 151 2.56 6.21 -3.18
C LEU A 151 2.26 6.83 -1.81
N ARG A 152 0.99 6.99 -1.46
CA ARG A 152 0.56 7.34 -0.10
C ARG A 152 0.27 6.07 0.67
N VAL A 153 0.80 5.99 1.89
CA VAL A 153 0.76 4.78 2.72
C VAL A 153 0.06 5.05 4.04
N ASP A 154 -0.50 4.01 4.65
CA ASP A 154 -1.14 4.07 5.95
C ASP A 154 -1.09 2.71 6.66
N GLY A 155 -1.71 2.63 7.84
CA GLY A 155 -1.75 1.44 8.66
C GLY A 155 -0.47 1.17 9.46
N GLY A 156 -0.56 0.26 10.44
CA GLY A 156 0.51 0.03 11.41
C GLY A 156 1.86 -0.40 10.84
N ALA A 157 1.94 -0.90 9.59
CA ALA A 157 3.22 -1.25 8.98
C ALA A 157 3.98 -0.01 8.45
N CYS A 158 3.29 1.08 8.12
CA CYS A 158 3.93 2.26 7.52
C CYS A 158 4.80 3.04 8.52
N VAL A 159 4.64 2.80 9.83
CA VAL A 159 5.51 3.39 10.87
C VAL A 159 6.97 2.92 10.77
N ASN A 160 7.23 1.81 10.04
CA ASN A 160 8.56 1.26 9.87
C ASN A 160 9.32 2.02 8.77
N ASP A 161 10.28 2.86 9.16
CA ASP A 161 11.00 3.75 8.24
C ASP A 161 11.84 2.99 7.21
N LEU A 162 12.46 1.88 7.62
CA LEU A 162 13.22 1.02 6.72
C LEU A 162 12.31 0.46 5.62
N LEU A 163 11.14 -0.06 5.99
CA LEU A 163 10.19 -0.60 5.03
C LEU A 163 9.75 0.48 4.04
N MET A 164 9.45 1.68 4.51
CA MET A 164 9.03 2.79 3.65
C MET A 164 10.14 3.27 2.72
N GLN A 165 11.38 3.35 3.22
CA GLN A 165 12.52 3.70 2.39
C GLN A 165 12.77 2.66 1.29
N PHE A 166 12.78 1.38 1.65
CA PHE A 166 12.98 0.29 0.69
C PHE A 166 11.82 0.22 -0.33
N GLN A 167 10.60 0.50 0.09
CA GLN A 167 9.45 0.61 -0.80
C GLN A 167 9.64 1.73 -1.84
N ALA A 168 10.11 2.91 -1.43
CA ALA A 168 10.41 4.03 -2.33
C ALA A 168 11.53 3.65 -3.29
N ASP A 169 12.58 3.00 -2.80
CA ASP A 169 13.72 2.54 -3.59
C ASP A 169 13.29 1.56 -4.69
N LEU A 170 12.50 0.53 -4.36
CA LEU A 170 12.00 -0.44 -5.34
C LEU A 170 11.14 0.24 -6.41
N LEU A 171 10.19 1.08 -5.99
CA LEU A 171 9.23 1.72 -6.88
C LEU A 171 9.86 2.82 -7.75
N GLY A 172 10.88 3.51 -7.25
CA GLY A 172 11.48 4.65 -7.95
C GLY A 172 10.60 5.90 -7.92
N ILE A 173 9.61 5.94 -7.02
CA ILE A 173 8.74 7.08 -6.78
C ILE A 173 8.66 7.39 -5.27
N PRO A 174 8.32 8.62 -4.89
CA PRO A 174 8.18 8.99 -3.49
C PRO A 174 7.09 8.19 -2.77
N VAL A 175 7.39 7.80 -1.54
CA VAL A 175 6.42 7.22 -0.60
C VAL A 175 6.12 8.25 0.49
N VAL A 176 4.84 8.51 0.77
CA VAL A 176 4.42 9.55 1.71
C VAL A 176 3.57 8.98 2.83
N ARG A 177 4.08 9.12 4.06
CA ARG A 177 3.38 8.74 5.29
C ARG A 177 2.64 9.94 5.89
N PRO A 178 1.33 9.83 6.14
CA PRO A 178 0.56 10.89 6.78
C PRO A 178 0.81 10.94 8.29
N ALA A 179 0.51 12.08 8.91
CA ALA A 179 0.55 12.25 10.37
C ALA A 179 -0.45 11.38 11.12
N VAL A 180 -1.57 11.02 10.47
CA VAL A 180 -2.56 10.08 11.00
C VAL A 180 -2.49 8.80 10.17
N THR A 181 -1.93 7.74 10.74
CA THR A 181 -1.74 6.45 10.06
C THR A 181 -2.99 5.57 10.08
N GLU A 182 -3.93 5.79 10.99
CA GLU A 182 -5.22 5.08 11.06
C GLU A 182 -6.25 5.70 10.11
N THR A 183 -5.92 5.75 8.81
CA THR A 183 -6.74 6.40 7.77
C THR A 183 -8.08 5.70 7.55
N THR A 184 -8.18 4.40 7.85
CA THR A 184 -9.45 3.66 7.79
C THR A 184 -10.48 4.24 8.77
N ALA A 185 -10.08 4.42 10.03
CA ALA A 185 -10.95 5.05 11.03
C ALA A 185 -11.21 6.52 10.70
N LEU A 186 -10.20 7.25 10.23
CA LEU A 186 -10.32 8.64 9.81
C LEU A 186 -11.32 8.81 8.65
N GLY A 187 -11.29 7.92 7.65
CA GLY A 187 -12.20 7.94 6.51
C GLY A 187 -13.65 7.74 6.94
N ALA A 188 -13.91 6.79 7.85
CA ALA A 188 -15.25 6.60 8.43
C ALA A 188 -15.72 7.84 9.20
N ALA A 189 -14.85 8.46 9.99
CA ALA A 189 -15.16 9.69 10.71
C ALA A 189 -15.46 10.86 9.75
N TYR A 190 -14.70 10.99 8.66
CA TYR A 190 -14.93 12.00 7.62
C TYR A 190 -16.28 11.82 6.92
N LEU A 191 -16.65 10.58 6.56
CA LEU A 191 -17.94 10.29 5.94
C LEU A 191 -19.11 10.64 6.88
N ALA A 192 -19.01 10.26 8.16
CA ALA A 192 -20.01 10.59 9.16
C ALA A 192 -20.09 12.11 9.40
N GLY A 193 -18.95 12.79 9.52
CA GLY A 193 -18.86 14.23 9.74
C GLY A 193 -19.42 15.05 8.58
N LEU A 194 -19.19 14.63 7.34
CA LEU A 194 -19.80 15.24 6.16
C LEU A 194 -21.33 15.08 6.18
N SER A 195 -21.82 13.88 6.51
CA SER A 195 -23.27 13.63 6.58
C SER A 195 -23.96 14.38 7.71
N ALA A 196 -23.26 14.61 8.83
CA ALA A 196 -23.77 15.33 9.99
C ALA A 196 -23.61 16.86 9.87
N GLY A 197 -22.98 17.36 8.81
CA GLY A 197 -22.72 18.79 8.62
C GLY A 197 -21.60 19.35 9.50
N VAL A 198 -20.77 18.50 10.10
CA VAL A 198 -19.56 18.91 10.85
C VAL A 198 -18.53 19.53 9.91
N PHE A 199 -18.42 18.98 8.70
CA PHE A 199 -17.56 19.51 7.64
C PHE A 199 -18.42 20.03 6.48
N SER A 200 -18.00 21.14 5.91
CA SER A 200 -18.65 21.83 4.79
C SER A 200 -18.49 21.11 3.44
N GLY A 201 -17.48 20.23 3.31
CA GLY A 201 -17.26 19.43 2.11
C GLY A 201 -15.87 18.79 2.05
N THR A 202 -15.63 18.01 0.99
CA THR A 202 -14.34 17.33 0.77
C THR A 202 -13.17 18.30 0.57
N ALA A 203 -13.43 19.52 0.09
CA ALA A 203 -12.40 20.57 -0.03
C ALA A 203 -11.82 20.96 1.34
N GLU A 204 -12.67 21.04 2.39
CA GLU A 204 -12.23 21.28 3.76
C GLU A 204 -11.40 20.09 4.28
N LEU A 205 -11.87 18.86 4.04
CA LEU A 205 -11.14 17.66 4.45
C LEU A 205 -9.75 17.55 3.83
N SER A 206 -9.59 17.96 2.57
CA SER A 206 -8.28 17.98 1.89
C SER A 206 -7.26 18.87 2.60
N LEU A 207 -7.68 19.93 3.30
CA LEU A 207 -6.80 20.81 4.07
C LEU A 207 -6.36 20.21 5.41
N LEU A 208 -7.09 19.20 5.90
CA LEU A 208 -6.77 18.51 7.15
C LEU A 208 -5.66 17.46 6.97
N TRP A 209 -5.46 16.97 5.74
CA TRP A 209 -4.43 15.99 5.46
C TRP A 209 -3.04 16.62 5.59
N ARG A 210 -2.15 15.96 6.35
CA ARG A 210 -0.77 16.40 6.55
C ARG A 210 0.17 15.22 6.37
N ALA A 211 1.19 15.41 5.55
CA ALA A 211 2.33 14.49 5.49
C ALA A 211 3.14 14.63 6.79
N GLU A 212 3.50 13.49 7.39
CA GLU A 212 4.51 13.44 8.45
C GLU A 212 5.90 13.27 7.84
N ARG A 213 6.05 12.35 6.88
CA ARG A 213 7.32 12.08 6.23
C ARG A 213 7.17 11.68 4.77
N ARG A 214 8.16 12.07 3.97
CA ARG A 214 8.32 11.69 2.56
C ARG A 214 9.65 10.94 2.42
N PHE A 215 9.57 9.72 1.89
CA PHE A 215 10.71 8.88 1.54
C PHE A 215 10.94 9.02 0.03
N VAL A 216 12.16 9.34 -0.35
CA VAL A 216 12.56 9.56 -1.75
C VAL A 216 13.49 8.41 -2.16
N PRO A 217 13.39 7.88 -3.39
CA PRO A 217 14.25 6.80 -3.85
C PRO A 217 15.73 7.20 -3.74
N THR A 218 16.53 6.30 -3.20
CA THR A 218 17.98 6.41 -3.02
C THR A 218 18.76 5.36 -3.80
N LEU A 219 18.13 4.23 -4.16
CA LEU A 219 18.72 3.22 -5.03
C LEU A 219 18.66 3.65 -6.50
N ASP A 220 19.72 3.30 -7.24
CA ASP A 220 19.69 3.39 -8.69
C ASP A 220 18.66 2.40 -9.28
N ARG A 221 18.10 2.76 -10.45
CA ARG A 221 17.03 1.98 -11.06
C ARG A 221 17.47 0.58 -11.47
N THR A 222 18.71 0.42 -11.94
CA THR A 222 19.26 -0.88 -12.34
C THR A 222 19.36 -1.84 -11.15
N ARG A 223 19.78 -1.35 -9.99
CA ARG A 223 19.83 -2.13 -8.76
C ARG A 223 18.45 -2.49 -8.24
N ALA A 224 17.50 -1.54 -8.25
CA ALA A 224 16.11 -1.82 -7.89
C ALA A 224 15.48 -2.89 -8.79
N GLU A 225 15.73 -2.83 -10.10
CA GLU A 225 15.29 -3.85 -11.07
C GLU A 225 15.94 -5.22 -10.78
N GLY A 226 17.24 -5.25 -10.46
CA GLY A 226 17.94 -6.48 -10.07
C GLY A 226 17.35 -7.13 -8.81
N LEU A 227 16.97 -6.33 -7.81
CA LEU A 227 16.28 -6.82 -6.61
C LEU A 227 14.90 -7.40 -6.94
N MET A 228 14.13 -6.71 -7.79
CA MET A 228 12.84 -7.24 -8.27
C MET A 228 13.00 -8.54 -9.06
N GLN A 229 14.07 -8.72 -9.84
CA GLN A 229 14.35 -9.97 -10.54
C GLN A 229 14.64 -11.13 -9.58
N GLN A 230 15.37 -10.87 -8.49
CA GLN A 230 15.63 -11.86 -7.44
C GLN A 230 14.33 -12.25 -6.72
N TRP A 231 13.47 -11.26 -6.43
CA TRP A 231 12.13 -11.50 -5.91
C TRP A 231 11.31 -12.40 -6.83
N GLU A 232 11.23 -12.08 -8.11
CA GLU A 232 10.51 -12.90 -9.09
C GLU A 232 11.09 -14.33 -9.21
N HIS A 233 12.40 -14.50 -9.04
CA HIS A 233 13.01 -15.82 -8.96
C HIS A 233 12.53 -16.60 -7.72
N ALA A 234 12.54 -15.98 -6.54
CA ALA A 234 12.07 -16.59 -5.31
C ALA A 234 10.58 -16.96 -5.38
N VAL A 235 9.74 -16.09 -5.96
CA VAL A 235 8.32 -16.37 -6.19
C VAL A 235 8.14 -17.60 -7.08
N ARG A 236 8.90 -17.72 -8.18
CA ARG A 236 8.84 -18.92 -9.03
C ARG A 236 9.15 -20.19 -8.24
N GLN A 237 10.19 -20.17 -7.41
CA GLN A 237 10.54 -21.31 -6.55
C GLN A 237 9.39 -21.69 -5.59
N ALA A 238 8.73 -20.69 -4.98
CA ALA A 238 7.61 -20.91 -4.06
C ALA A 238 6.32 -21.42 -4.74
N THR A 239 6.24 -21.35 -6.08
CA THR A 239 5.05 -21.75 -6.86
C THR A 239 5.23 -23.05 -7.64
N LEU A 240 6.45 -23.60 -7.66
CA LEU A 240 6.78 -24.90 -8.26
C LEU A 240 6.66 -26.06 -7.26
N ALA A 241 6.59 -25.75 -5.97
CA ALA A 241 6.50 -26.71 -4.88
C ALA A 241 5.08 -27.26 -4.70
#